data_AF-A0A2W6N9R4-F1
#
_entry.id   AF-A0A2W6N9R4-F1
#
_cell.length_a   1.000
_cell.length_b   1.000
_cell.length_c   1.000
_cell.angle_alpha   90.00
_cell.angle_beta   90.00
_cell.angle_gamma   90.00
#
_symmetry.space_group_name_H-M   'P 1'
#
loop_
_entity.id
_entity.type
_entity.pdbx_description
1 polymer ?
#
loop_
_entity_poly.entity_id
_entity_poly.type
_entity_poly.pdbx_seq_one_letter_code
_entity_poly.pdbx_strand_id
1 'polypeptide(L)'
;MDGRDWGTFLLPYEQAVEELKVKFKTMRAELKKREEYAPIEFVTGRVKKISSILEKSRRLNVALDDVETGIEDIAGIRIMCQFVDDIRRVAEYIRARKDLTVLIEKDYITNFKESGYRSFHMIIEYPVQTALGQKKVLAEIQIRTLAMNFWATIEHSLSYKYRESLPDDMRARLKKTAEAAFVLDNEMSAIRLQILEAQKAFEDDSNIVSRTLSIIHQLYFYHLVHEAIEAQKRFNDCWERHDMEGLKVLLDDVKQLLGNARKGENPDEQL
;
A
#
# COMPACT_ATOMS: atom_id res chain seq x y z
N MET A 1 14.49 -37.31 -2.55
CA MET A 1 14.65 -35.87 -2.82
C MET A 1 13.60 -35.49 -3.83
N ASP A 2 12.92 -34.36 -3.64
CA ASP A 2 11.99 -33.84 -4.63
C ASP A 2 12.76 -33.46 -5.90
N GLY A 3 12.48 -34.16 -7.00
CA GLY A 3 13.16 -33.98 -8.29
C GLY A 3 12.50 -32.93 -9.18
N ARG A 4 11.51 -32.19 -8.70
CA ARG A 4 10.79 -31.20 -9.51
C ARG A 4 11.69 -30.05 -9.94
N ASP A 5 11.39 -29.52 -11.11
CA ASP A 5 11.90 -28.21 -11.52
C ASP A 5 11.17 -27.12 -10.74
N TRP A 6 11.81 -26.66 -9.67
CA TRP A 6 11.31 -25.59 -8.81
C TRP A 6 11.18 -24.25 -9.53
N GLY A 7 11.97 -24.00 -10.58
CA GLY A 7 11.84 -22.78 -11.37
C GLY A 7 10.50 -22.75 -12.06
N THR A 8 10.18 -23.80 -12.81
CA THR A 8 8.90 -23.93 -13.51
C THR A 8 7.71 -24.04 -12.54
N PHE A 9 7.87 -24.77 -11.43
CA PHE A 9 6.83 -24.93 -10.40
C PHE A 9 6.39 -23.59 -9.77
N LEU A 10 7.32 -22.66 -9.56
CA LEU A 10 7.04 -21.39 -8.88
C LEU A 10 6.50 -20.28 -9.81
N LEU A 11 6.62 -20.41 -11.14
CA LEU A 11 6.14 -19.40 -12.09
C LEU A 11 4.70 -18.91 -11.82
N PRO A 12 3.70 -19.79 -11.55
CA PRO A 12 2.34 -19.34 -11.29
C PRO A 12 2.23 -18.48 -10.01
N TYR A 13 3.07 -18.76 -9.01
CA TYR A 13 3.11 -18.00 -7.75
C TYR A 13 3.82 -16.65 -7.93
N GLU A 14 4.88 -16.61 -8.73
CA GLU A 14 5.58 -15.35 -9.09
C GLU A 14 4.62 -14.41 -9.82
N GLN A 15 3.90 -14.94 -10.82
CA GLN A 15 2.89 -14.19 -11.55
C GLN A 15 1.77 -13.70 -10.61
N ALA A 16 1.22 -14.58 -9.76
CA ALA A 16 0.18 -14.21 -8.81
C ALA A 16 0.63 -13.09 -7.86
N VAL A 17 1.87 -13.10 -7.39
CA VAL A 17 2.43 -12.05 -6.54
C VAL A 17 2.45 -10.70 -7.26
N GLU A 18 2.94 -10.64 -8.50
CA GLU A 18 2.98 -9.38 -9.25
C GLU A 18 1.59 -8.85 -9.59
N GLU A 19 0.66 -9.71 -10.01
CA GLU A 19 -0.72 -9.32 -10.30
C GLU A 19 -1.43 -8.76 -9.04
N LEU A 20 -1.34 -9.47 -7.91
CA LEU A 20 -1.95 -9.03 -6.66
C LEU A 20 -1.30 -7.73 -6.15
N LYS A 21 0.02 -7.59 -6.25
CA LYS A 21 0.72 -6.34 -5.91
C LYS A 21 0.17 -5.16 -6.71
N VAL A 22 0.06 -5.31 -8.03
CA VAL A 22 -0.48 -4.23 -8.89
C VAL A 22 -1.93 -3.92 -8.52
N LYS A 23 -2.79 -4.93 -8.37
CA LYS A 23 -4.21 -4.73 -8.01
C LYS A 23 -4.39 -3.94 -6.72
N PHE A 24 -3.67 -4.30 -5.66
CA PHE A 24 -3.79 -3.60 -4.38
C PHE A 24 -3.10 -2.22 -4.39
N LYS A 25 -2.00 -2.04 -5.14
CA LYS A 25 -1.41 -0.71 -5.36
C LYS A 25 -2.36 0.23 -6.11
N THR A 26 -3.01 -0.27 -7.16
CA THR A 26 -3.96 0.51 -7.94
C THR A 26 -5.20 0.86 -7.13
N MET A 27 -5.65 -0.02 -6.22
CA MET A 27 -6.74 0.30 -5.28
C MET A 27 -6.42 1.55 -4.43
N ARG A 28 -5.19 1.66 -3.91
CA ARG A 28 -4.75 2.88 -3.20
C ARG A 28 -4.85 4.12 -4.09
N ALA A 29 -4.32 4.03 -5.32
CA ALA A 29 -4.31 5.15 -6.25
C ALA A 29 -5.72 5.58 -6.67
N GLU A 30 -6.62 4.61 -6.86
CA GLU A 30 -8.02 4.85 -7.19
C GLU A 30 -8.74 5.60 -6.07
N LEU A 31 -8.61 5.14 -4.81
CA LEU A 31 -9.21 5.80 -3.65
C LEU A 31 -8.72 7.24 -3.52
N LYS A 32 -7.40 7.47 -3.65
CA LYS A 32 -6.84 8.83 -3.64
C LYS A 32 -7.42 9.72 -4.75
N LYS A 33 -7.58 9.18 -5.96
CA LYS A 33 -8.13 9.93 -7.11
C LYS A 33 -9.60 10.29 -6.92
N ARG A 34 -10.35 9.52 -6.13
CA ARG A 34 -11.74 9.79 -5.75
C ARG A 34 -11.85 10.75 -4.57
N GLU A 35 -10.74 11.29 -4.07
CA GLU A 35 -10.68 12.11 -2.84
C GLU A 35 -11.21 11.34 -1.61
N GLU A 36 -11.14 10.01 -1.66
CA GLU A 36 -11.53 9.12 -0.57
C GLU A 36 -10.31 8.76 0.28
N TYR A 37 -10.56 8.42 1.54
CA TYR A 37 -9.52 7.94 2.44
C TYR A 37 -8.95 6.60 1.96
N ALA A 38 -7.64 6.56 1.72
CA ALA A 38 -6.92 5.38 1.27
C ALA A 38 -6.28 4.64 2.47
N PRO A 39 -6.84 3.52 2.96
CA PRO A 39 -6.34 2.81 4.14
C PRO A 39 -5.00 2.08 3.90
N ILE A 40 -4.59 1.93 2.64
CA ILE A 40 -3.36 1.26 2.24
C ILE A 40 -2.25 2.31 2.12
N GLU A 41 -1.15 2.12 2.86
CA GLU A 41 0.05 2.94 2.75
C GLU A 41 1.00 2.38 1.70
N PHE A 42 1.29 1.09 1.69
CA PHE A 42 1.96 0.46 0.56
C PHE A 42 1.75 -1.05 0.54
N VAL A 43 2.11 -1.67 -0.59
CA VAL A 43 1.97 -3.11 -0.82
C VAL A 43 3.32 -3.66 -1.25
N THR A 44 3.73 -4.74 -0.59
CA THR A 44 4.89 -5.55 -0.97
C THR A 44 4.43 -6.98 -1.19
N GLY A 45 5.25 -7.78 -1.88
CA GLY A 45 4.97 -9.18 -2.09
C GLY A 45 6.23 -9.93 -2.46
N ARG A 46 6.22 -11.23 -2.23
CA ARG A 46 7.32 -12.14 -2.55
C ARG A 46 6.83 -13.57 -2.69
N VAL A 47 7.58 -14.36 -3.45
CA VAL A 47 7.49 -15.82 -3.39
C VAL A 47 8.42 -16.35 -2.31
N LYS A 48 7.97 -17.36 -1.57
CA LYS A 48 8.74 -18.01 -0.52
C LYS A 48 9.94 -18.74 -1.13
N LYS A 49 11.10 -18.66 -0.48
CA LYS A 49 12.30 -19.38 -0.92
C LYS A 49 12.08 -20.89 -0.82
N ILE A 50 12.62 -21.65 -1.79
CA ILE A 50 12.52 -23.11 -1.85
C ILE A 50 12.92 -23.78 -0.53
N SER A 51 14.06 -23.36 0.06
CA SER A 51 14.51 -23.88 1.35
C SER A 51 13.46 -23.70 2.45
N SER A 52 12.81 -22.54 2.51
CA SER A 52 11.76 -22.25 3.48
C SER A 52 10.43 -22.97 3.18
N ILE A 53 10.15 -23.31 1.92
CA ILE A 53 9.01 -24.17 1.55
C ILE A 53 9.26 -25.58 2.08
N LEU A 54 10.44 -26.16 1.80
CA LEU A 54 10.83 -27.50 2.24
C LEU A 54 10.87 -27.61 3.78
N GLU A 55 11.44 -26.62 4.47
CA GLU A 55 11.44 -26.57 5.93
C GLU A 55 10.02 -26.51 6.50
N LYS A 56 9.13 -25.71 5.88
CA LYS A 56 7.74 -25.59 6.32
C LYS A 56 6.93 -26.86 6.05
N SER A 57 7.12 -27.49 4.89
CA SER A 57 6.51 -28.79 4.56
C SER A 57 6.92 -29.87 5.57
N ARG A 58 8.21 -29.97 5.92
CA ARG A 58 8.68 -30.88 6.97
C ARG A 58 8.05 -30.57 8.32
N ARG A 59 8.02 -29.30 8.73
CA ARG A 59 7.45 -28.88 10.03
C ARG A 59 5.95 -29.16 10.14
N LEU A 60 5.21 -29.00 9.05
CA LEU A 60 3.76 -29.24 8.99
C LEU A 60 3.41 -30.68 8.59
N ASN A 61 4.43 -31.54 8.38
CA ASN A 61 4.27 -32.91 7.90
C ASN A 61 3.44 -33.03 6.61
N VAL A 62 3.63 -32.07 5.69
CA VAL A 62 2.99 -32.02 4.37
C VAL A 62 3.86 -32.77 3.37
N ALA A 63 3.30 -33.76 2.68
CA ALA A 63 4.00 -34.47 1.61
C ALA A 63 4.39 -33.51 0.48
N LEU A 64 5.51 -33.76 -0.20
CA LEU A 64 6.02 -32.85 -1.24
C LEU A 64 5.07 -32.74 -2.43
N ASP A 65 4.31 -33.80 -2.72
CA ASP A 65 3.29 -33.81 -3.76
C ASP A 65 2.09 -32.92 -3.40
N ASP A 66 1.84 -32.71 -2.11
CA ASP A 66 0.74 -31.89 -1.58
C ASP A 66 1.16 -30.44 -1.26
N VAL A 67 2.36 -30.01 -1.66
CA VAL A 67 2.89 -28.67 -1.31
C VAL A 67 1.99 -27.55 -1.81
N GLU A 68 1.34 -27.70 -2.98
CA GLU A 68 0.48 -26.67 -3.56
C GLU A 68 -0.75 -26.37 -2.69
N THR A 69 -1.29 -27.38 -2.00
CA THR A 69 -2.48 -27.29 -1.16
C THR A 69 -2.15 -27.21 0.33
N GLY A 70 -1.01 -27.76 0.75
CA GLY A 70 -0.60 -27.82 2.16
C GLY A 70 0.24 -26.63 2.63
N ILE A 71 0.78 -25.82 1.72
CA ILE A 71 1.57 -24.63 2.05
C ILE A 71 0.87 -23.37 1.55
N GLU A 72 0.16 -22.71 2.46
CA GLU A 72 -0.69 -21.55 2.16
C GLU A 72 0.08 -20.26 1.78
N ASP A 73 1.36 -20.15 2.13
CA ASP A 73 2.17 -18.92 2.04
C ASP A 73 3.33 -19.03 1.02
N ILE A 74 3.16 -19.82 -0.04
CA ILE A 74 4.13 -19.84 -1.16
C ILE A 74 4.15 -18.47 -1.84
N ALA A 75 2.98 -17.95 -2.22
CA ALA A 75 2.80 -16.55 -2.61
C ALA A 75 2.42 -15.73 -1.37
N GLY A 76 3.22 -14.71 -1.05
CA GLY A 76 2.98 -13.84 0.10
C GLY A 76 2.81 -12.39 -0.33
N ILE A 77 1.69 -11.78 0.04
CA ILE A 77 1.42 -10.34 -0.10
C ILE A 77 1.41 -9.72 1.29
N ARG A 78 1.99 -8.52 1.40
CA ARG A 78 1.87 -7.70 2.60
C ARG A 78 1.30 -6.35 2.26
N ILE A 79 0.27 -5.96 2.98
CA ILE A 79 -0.40 -4.66 2.87
C ILE A 79 -0.13 -3.91 4.18
N MET A 80 0.53 -2.76 4.06
CA MET A 80 0.84 -1.88 5.18
C MET A 80 -0.25 -0.82 5.27
N CYS A 81 -0.83 -0.67 6.46
CA CYS A 81 -1.81 0.35 6.79
C CYS A 81 -1.19 1.35 7.77
N GLN A 82 -1.76 2.55 7.84
CA GLN A 82 -1.31 3.55 8.79
C GLN A 82 -1.87 3.26 10.19
N PHE A 83 -3.15 2.90 10.29
CA PHE A 83 -3.82 2.65 11.56
C PHE A 83 -4.32 1.20 11.68
N VAL A 84 -4.65 0.79 12.91
CA VAL A 84 -5.19 -0.56 13.17
C VAL A 84 -6.58 -0.73 12.56
N ASP A 85 -7.43 0.29 12.62
CA ASP A 85 -8.80 0.26 12.07
C ASP A 85 -8.82 0.03 10.56
N ASP A 86 -7.81 0.56 9.86
CA ASP A 86 -7.65 0.41 8.41
C ASP A 86 -7.48 -1.04 7.99
N ILE A 87 -6.93 -1.88 8.87
CA ILE A 87 -6.72 -3.31 8.60
C ILE A 87 -8.06 -4.00 8.30
N ARG A 88 -9.10 -3.68 9.08
CA ARG A 88 -10.45 -4.26 8.86
C ARG A 88 -11.06 -3.75 7.57
N ARG A 89 -10.90 -2.45 7.26
CA ARG A 89 -11.39 -1.86 6.02
C ARG A 89 -10.74 -2.49 4.78
N VAL A 90 -9.43 -2.72 4.82
CA VAL A 90 -8.72 -3.43 3.75
C VAL A 90 -9.20 -4.87 3.63
N ALA A 91 -9.41 -5.58 4.75
CA ALA A 91 -9.96 -6.93 4.72
C ALA A 91 -11.34 -6.98 4.08
N GLU A 92 -12.22 -6.01 4.37
CA GLU A 92 -13.54 -5.88 3.72
C GLU A 92 -13.42 -5.67 2.21
N TYR A 93 -12.52 -4.78 1.77
CA TYR A 93 -12.26 -4.60 0.34
C TYR A 93 -11.79 -5.89 -0.34
N ILE A 94 -10.95 -6.70 0.33
CA ILE A 94 -10.50 -7.99 -0.18
C ILE A 94 -11.66 -8.99 -0.25
N ARG A 95 -12.52 -9.07 0.78
CA ARG A 95 -13.69 -9.96 0.80
C ARG A 95 -14.69 -9.64 -0.32
N ALA A 96 -14.84 -8.36 -0.67
CA ALA A 96 -15.77 -7.92 -1.71
C ALA A 96 -15.27 -8.20 -3.14
N ARG A 97 -14.02 -8.65 -3.31
CA ARG A 97 -13.46 -8.92 -4.63
C ARG A 97 -14.07 -10.17 -5.26
N LYS A 98 -14.14 -10.16 -6.59
CA LYS A 98 -14.67 -11.27 -7.40
C LYS A 98 -13.60 -12.04 -8.18
N ASP A 99 -12.36 -11.54 -8.18
CA ASP A 99 -11.23 -12.14 -8.87
C ASP A 99 -10.38 -13.06 -7.97
N LEU A 100 -10.82 -13.27 -6.72
CA LEU A 100 -10.19 -14.17 -5.75
C LEU A 100 -11.26 -14.72 -4.81
N THR A 101 -10.94 -15.81 -4.10
CA THR A 101 -11.80 -16.37 -3.05
C THR A 101 -11.06 -16.36 -1.72
N VAL A 102 -11.66 -15.79 -0.67
CA VAL A 102 -11.09 -15.86 0.69
C VAL A 102 -11.46 -17.22 1.29
N LEU A 103 -10.44 -17.99 1.68
CA LEU A 103 -10.62 -19.32 2.26
C LEU A 103 -10.60 -19.29 3.79
N ILE A 104 -9.61 -18.59 4.37
CA ILE A 104 -9.36 -18.59 5.82
C ILE A 104 -8.93 -17.20 6.26
N GLU A 105 -9.41 -16.76 7.43
CA GLU A 105 -8.94 -15.56 8.09
C GLU A 105 -8.37 -15.90 9.47
N LYS A 106 -7.21 -15.32 9.80
CA LYS A 106 -6.55 -15.50 11.09
C LYS A 106 -6.29 -14.12 11.70
N ASP A 107 -7.07 -13.78 12.73
CA ASP A 107 -6.97 -12.51 13.44
C ASP A 107 -6.01 -12.63 14.63
N TYR A 108 -4.73 -12.27 14.40
CA TYR A 108 -3.72 -12.15 15.45
C TYR A 108 -3.64 -10.72 16.02
N ILE A 109 -4.57 -9.82 15.68
CA ILE A 109 -4.64 -8.50 16.31
C ILE A 109 -5.39 -8.65 17.63
N THR A 110 -6.60 -9.21 17.58
CA THR A 110 -7.41 -9.49 18.78
C THR A 110 -6.88 -10.71 19.53
N ASN A 111 -6.50 -11.78 18.82
CA ASN A 111 -5.97 -13.02 19.41
C ASN A 111 -4.46 -13.14 19.19
N PHE A 112 -3.71 -12.17 19.70
CA PHE A 112 -2.26 -12.10 19.52
C PHE A 112 -1.53 -13.27 20.23
N LYS A 113 -0.35 -13.64 19.74
CA LYS A 113 0.43 -14.74 20.32
C LYS A 113 1.14 -14.29 21.61
N GLU A 114 1.50 -15.23 22.48
CA GLU A 114 2.26 -14.94 23.71
C GLU A 114 3.58 -14.19 23.46
N SER A 115 4.18 -14.37 22.28
CA SER A 115 5.38 -13.63 21.86
C SER A 115 5.15 -12.13 21.66
N GLY A 116 3.90 -11.67 21.61
CA GLY A 116 3.52 -10.30 21.26
C GLY A 116 3.22 -10.11 19.77
N TYR A 117 3.28 -11.16 18.97
CA TYR A 117 3.04 -11.10 17.53
C TYR A 117 1.61 -10.67 17.19
N ARG A 118 1.48 -9.62 16.37
CA ARG A 118 0.22 -9.11 15.83
C ARG A 118 0.25 -8.96 14.31
N SER A 119 -0.85 -9.38 13.66
CA SER A 119 -1.09 -9.23 12.22
C SER A 119 -2.50 -9.74 11.90
N PHE A 120 -3.08 -9.30 10.78
CA PHE A 120 -4.26 -9.96 10.21
C PHE A 120 -3.83 -10.77 8.99
N HIS A 121 -4.24 -12.03 8.87
CA HIS A 121 -3.87 -12.91 7.76
C HIS A 121 -5.14 -13.37 7.04
N MET A 122 -5.11 -13.30 5.71
CA MET A 122 -6.14 -13.85 4.84
C MET A 122 -5.49 -14.84 3.88
N ILE A 123 -5.92 -16.09 3.91
CA ILE A 123 -5.54 -17.10 2.93
C ILE A 123 -6.57 -17.04 1.81
N ILE A 124 -6.09 -16.86 0.58
CA ILE A 124 -6.93 -16.74 -0.60
C ILE A 124 -6.59 -17.83 -1.62
N GLU A 125 -7.59 -18.21 -2.41
CA GLU A 125 -7.40 -18.88 -3.69
C GLU A 125 -7.45 -17.84 -4.81
N TYR A 126 -6.42 -17.82 -5.65
CA TYR A 126 -6.29 -16.88 -6.77
C TYR A 126 -6.14 -17.63 -8.10
N PRO A 127 -7.05 -17.44 -9.08
CA PRO A 127 -6.94 -18.03 -10.40
C PRO A 127 -5.98 -17.22 -11.28
N VAL A 128 -4.77 -17.73 -11.50
CA VAL A 128 -3.76 -17.12 -12.38
C VAL A 128 -3.85 -17.71 -13.80
N GLN A 129 -3.76 -16.86 -14.83
CA GLN A 129 -3.78 -17.29 -16.22
C GLN A 129 -2.34 -17.50 -16.72
N THR A 130 -1.93 -18.76 -16.85
CA THR A 130 -0.58 -19.11 -17.35
C THR A 130 -0.61 -19.44 -18.84
N ALA A 131 0.56 -19.60 -19.45
CA ALA A 131 0.68 -20.05 -20.85
C ALA A 131 0.07 -21.44 -21.10
N LEU A 132 -0.10 -22.26 -20.06
CA LEU A 132 -0.67 -23.61 -20.13
C LEU A 132 -2.16 -23.64 -19.74
N GLY A 133 -2.76 -22.48 -19.50
CA GLY A 133 -4.13 -22.32 -19.04
C GLY A 133 -4.22 -21.81 -17.61
N GLN A 134 -5.45 -21.83 -17.08
CA GLN A 134 -5.74 -21.32 -15.75
C GLN A 134 -5.23 -22.28 -14.67
N LYS A 135 -4.48 -21.74 -13.70
CA LYS A 135 -4.08 -22.45 -12.49
C LYS A 135 -4.56 -21.69 -11.26
N LYS A 136 -5.18 -22.39 -10.31
CA LYS A 136 -5.54 -21.82 -9.01
C LYS A 136 -4.36 -21.99 -8.05
N VAL A 137 -3.94 -20.92 -7.39
CA VAL A 137 -2.86 -20.93 -6.42
C VAL A 137 -3.32 -20.36 -5.09
N LEU A 138 -2.74 -20.86 -4.00
CA LEU A 138 -2.91 -20.26 -2.68
C LEU A 138 -1.96 -19.07 -2.51
N ALA A 139 -2.48 -18.00 -1.92
CA ALA A 139 -1.67 -16.87 -1.48
C ALA A 139 -2.08 -16.42 -0.08
N GLU A 140 -1.10 -16.01 0.72
CA GLU A 140 -1.31 -15.40 2.03
C GLU A 140 -1.20 -13.87 1.89
N ILE A 141 -2.26 -13.17 2.27
CA ILE A 141 -2.25 -11.71 2.43
C ILE A 141 -2.13 -11.37 3.91
N GLN A 142 -1.03 -10.71 4.28
CA GLN A 142 -0.79 -10.17 5.62
C GLN A 142 -1.10 -8.68 5.62
N ILE A 143 -2.01 -8.24 6.48
CA ILE A 143 -2.38 -6.83 6.66
C ILE A 143 -1.87 -6.38 8.04
N ARG A 144 -1.07 -5.30 8.06
CA ARG A 144 -0.34 -4.85 9.26
C ARG A 144 -0.23 -3.33 9.31
N THR A 145 -0.07 -2.78 10.51
CA THR A 145 0.49 -1.43 10.68
C THR A 145 2.00 -1.42 10.40
N LEU A 146 2.58 -0.23 10.26
CA LEU A 146 4.04 -0.06 10.17
C LEU A 146 4.76 -0.61 11.41
N ALA A 147 4.23 -0.35 12.61
CA ALA A 147 4.83 -0.80 13.87
C ALA A 147 4.80 -2.34 13.99
N MET A 148 3.66 -2.96 13.67
CA MET A 148 3.54 -4.43 13.61
C MET A 148 4.52 -5.04 12.62
N ASN A 149 4.64 -4.46 11.42
CA ASN A 149 5.56 -4.95 10.39
C ASN A 149 7.03 -4.85 10.81
N PHE A 150 7.42 -3.73 11.42
CA PHE A 150 8.78 -3.53 11.94
C PHE A 150 9.13 -4.60 12.99
N TRP A 151 8.27 -4.74 14.00
CA TRP A 151 8.48 -5.72 15.07
C TRP A 151 8.55 -7.16 14.55
N ALA A 152 7.58 -7.56 13.72
CA ALA A 152 7.51 -8.93 13.19
C ALA A 152 8.68 -9.28 12.26
N THR A 153 9.28 -8.30 11.58
CA THR A 153 10.46 -8.53 10.74
C THR A 153 11.70 -8.79 11.59
N ILE A 154 11.85 -8.08 12.70
CA ILE A 154 12.95 -8.30 13.66
C ILE A 154 12.78 -9.65 14.36
N GLU A 155 11.59 -9.93 14.90
CA GLU A 155 11.29 -11.21 15.55
C GLU A 155 11.58 -12.38 14.62
N HIS A 156 11.07 -12.35 13.38
CA HIS A 156 11.31 -13.43 12.43
C HIS A 156 12.80 -13.62 12.11
N SER A 157 13.57 -12.54 12.01
CA SER A 157 15.01 -12.61 11.73
C SER A 157 15.80 -13.23 12.89
N LEU A 158 15.43 -12.88 14.13
CA LEU A 158 16.02 -13.47 15.33
C LEU A 158 15.60 -14.93 15.50
N SER A 159 14.31 -15.24 15.38
CA SER A 159 13.78 -16.59 15.44
C SER A 159 14.37 -17.50 14.36
N TYR A 160 14.70 -16.97 13.17
CA TYR A 160 15.42 -17.74 12.15
C TYR A 160 16.87 -18.05 12.56
N LYS A 161 17.60 -17.07 13.08
CA LYS A 161 19.01 -17.22 13.47
C LYS A 161 19.20 -18.11 14.70
N TYR A 162 18.38 -17.90 15.73
CA TYR A 162 18.50 -18.57 17.02
C TYR A 162 17.58 -19.79 17.15
N ARG A 163 16.57 -19.95 16.29
CA ARG A 163 15.58 -21.05 16.36
C ARG A 163 15.05 -21.19 17.79
N GLU A 164 15.24 -22.34 18.42
CA GLU A 164 14.79 -22.64 19.79
C GLU A 164 15.77 -22.11 20.87
N SER A 165 16.99 -21.74 20.51
CA SER A 165 18.02 -21.27 21.45
C SER A 165 18.02 -19.77 21.69
N LEU A 166 16.90 -19.09 21.41
CA LEU A 166 16.76 -17.68 21.72
C LEU A 166 16.93 -17.48 23.25
N PRO A 167 17.81 -16.59 23.73
CA PRO A 167 17.93 -16.27 25.16
C PRO A 167 16.66 -15.65 25.76
N ASP A 168 16.40 -15.91 27.04
CA ASP A 168 15.21 -15.40 27.75
C ASP A 168 15.16 -13.88 27.87
N ASP A 169 16.31 -13.23 28.06
CA ASP A 169 16.42 -11.78 28.09
C ASP A 169 16.00 -11.17 26.74
N MET A 170 16.40 -11.79 25.62
CA MET A 170 15.97 -11.37 24.29
C MET A 170 14.48 -11.61 24.06
N ARG A 171 13.93 -12.75 24.51
CA ARG A 171 12.46 -13.00 24.49
C ARG A 171 11.70 -11.91 25.23
N ALA A 172 12.14 -11.58 26.44
CA ALA A 172 11.52 -10.54 27.27
C ALA A 172 11.59 -9.16 26.59
N ARG A 173 12.73 -8.82 25.97
CA ARG A 173 12.89 -7.57 25.20
C ARG A 173 11.99 -7.52 23.97
N LEU A 174 11.86 -8.63 23.23
CA LEU A 174 10.94 -8.72 22.10
C LEU A 174 9.50 -8.52 22.55
N LYS A 175 9.07 -9.19 23.62
CA LYS A 175 7.72 -9.01 24.15
C LYS A 175 7.46 -7.55 24.56
N LYS A 176 8.38 -6.94 25.32
CA LYS A 176 8.29 -5.53 25.74
C LYS A 176 8.21 -4.56 24.55
N THR A 177 8.97 -4.82 23.48
CA THR A 177 8.92 -3.97 22.27
C THR A 177 7.64 -4.19 21.47
N ALA A 178 7.03 -5.37 21.52
CA ALA A 178 5.72 -5.62 20.93
C ALA A 178 4.62 -4.83 21.63
N GLU A 179 4.69 -4.76 22.96
CA GLU A 179 3.79 -3.95 23.79
C GLU A 179 3.99 -2.45 23.53
N ALA A 180 5.24 -1.98 23.41
CA ALA A 180 5.51 -0.59 23.06
C ALA A 180 4.97 -0.22 21.66
N ALA A 181 5.14 -1.10 20.67
CA ALA A 181 4.59 -0.91 19.33
C ALA A 181 3.05 -0.83 19.35
N PHE A 182 2.40 -1.60 20.23
CA PHE A 182 0.95 -1.53 20.43
C PHE A 182 0.47 -0.20 20.98
N VAL A 183 1.16 0.28 22.02
CA VAL A 183 0.82 1.55 22.66
C VAL A 183 0.96 2.66 21.63
N LEU A 184 2.04 2.67 20.84
CA LEU A 184 2.22 3.61 19.74
C LEU A 184 1.04 3.56 18.74
N ASP A 185 0.68 2.37 18.26
CA ASP A 185 -0.43 2.22 17.31
C ASP A 185 -1.77 2.72 17.89
N ASN A 186 -2.04 2.49 19.18
CA ASN A 186 -3.26 2.95 19.83
C ASN A 186 -3.29 4.47 20.04
N GLU A 187 -2.18 5.06 20.51
CA GLU A 187 -2.07 6.51 20.68
C GLU A 187 -2.26 7.23 19.35
N MET A 188 -1.63 6.73 18.28
CA MET A 188 -1.81 7.29 16.93
C MET A 188 -3.23 7.11 16.40
N SER A 189 -3.89 5.99 16.74
CA SER A 189 -5.30 5.77 16.37
C SER A 189 -6.24 6.71 17.12
N ALA A 190 -5.94 7.07 18.38
CA ALA A 190 -6.74 8.01 19.17
C ALA A 190 -6.76 9.42 18.55
N ILE A 191 -5.66 9.83 17.92
CA ILE A 191 -5.55 11.13 17.24
C ILE A 191 -5.71 11.05 15.71
N ARG A 192 -6.26 9.93 15.22
CA ARG A 192 -6.38 9.65 13.78
C ARG A 192 -7.09 10.76 13.01
N LEU A 193 -8.22 11.25 13.52
CA LEU A 193 -9.00 12.29 12.81
C LEU A 193 -8.18 13.56 12.59
N GLN A 194 -7.46 14.03 13.62
CA GLN A 194 -6.62 15.23 13.47
C GLN A 194 -5.46 14.99 12.49
N ILE A 195 -4.86 13.79 12.50
CA ILE A 195 -3.81 13.43 11.54
C ILE A 195 -4.36 13.48 10.10
N LEU A 196 -5.53 12.91 9.86
CA LEU A 196 -6.13 12.85 8.53
C LEU A 196 -6.53 14.24 8.01
N GLU A 197 -7.08 15.09 8.87
CA GLU A 197 -7.39 16.49 8.54
C GLU A 197 -6.14 17.27 8.17
N ALA A 198 -5.07 17.14 8.96
CA ALA A 198 -3.79 17.80 8.69
C ALA A 198 -3.13 17.29 7.40
N GLN A 199 -3.16 15.98 7.15
CA GLN A 199 -2.64 15.39 5.92
C GLN A 199 -3.41 15.86 4.69
N LYS A 200 -4.74 15.94 4.78
CA LYS A 200 -5.59 16.44 3.69
C LYS A 200 -5.29 17.91 3.38
N ALA A 201 -5.22 18.76 4.41
CA ALA A 201 -4.88 20.17 4.23
C ALA A 201 -3.52 20.34 3.52
N PHE A 202 -2.51 19.57 3.93
CA PHE A 202 -1.20 19.59 3.30
C PHE A 202 -1.22 19.12 1.82
N GLU A 203 -1.98 18.06 1.51
CA GLU A 203 -2.12 17.57 0.13
C GLU A 203 -2.87 18.59 -0.75
N ASP A 204 -3.91 19.24 -0.20
CA ASP A 204 -4.64 20.32 -0.89
C ASP A 204 -3.73 21.53 -1.17
N ASP A 205 -2.95 21.97 -0.19
CA ASP A 205 -1.99 23.07 -0.35
C ASP A 205 -0.93 22.75 -1.42
N SER A 206 -0.37 21.54 -1.39
CA SER A 206 0.59 21.07 -2.38
C SER A 206 -0.02 21.01 -3.79
N ASN A 207 -1.27 20.56 -3.90
CA ASN A 207 -2.01 20.51 -5.15
C ASN A 207 -2.27 21.91 -5.71
N ILE A 208 -2.61 22.89 -4.86
CA ILE A 208 -2.78 24.30 -5.28
C ILE A 208 -1.48 24.79 -5.90
N VAL A 209 -0.35 24.63 -5.19
CA VAL A 209 0.97 25.07 -5.66
C VAL A 209 1.33 24.46 -7.01
N SER A 210 1.24 23.13 -7.12
CA SER A 210 1.60 22.41 -8.34
C SER A 210 0.71 22.80 -9.53
N ARG A 211 -0.60 22.92 -9.31
CA ARG A 211 -1.56 23.32 -10.36
C ARG A 211 -1.33 24.75 -10.81
N THR A 212 -1.11 25.69 -9.88
CA THR A 212 -0.86 27.09 -10.22
C THR A 212 0.39 27.21 -11.10
N LEU A 213 1.51 26.62 -10.69
CA LEU A 213 2.75 26.62 -11.49
C LEU A 213 2.57 25.94 -12.85
N SER A 214 1.84 24.82 -12.90
CA SER A 214 1.54 24.14 -14.17
C SER A 214 0.72 25.01 -15.12
N ILE A 215 -0.25 25.77 -14.62
CA ILE A 215 -1.06 26.65 -15.46
C ILE A 215 -0.25 27.87 -15.89
N ILE A 216 0.54 28.48 -15.01
CA ILE A 216 1.45 29.56 -15.37
C ILE A 216 2.38 29.12 -16.52
N HIS A 217 2.92 27.91 -16.44
CA HIS A 217 3.71 27.34 -17.54
C HIS A 217 2.89 27.20 -18.83
N GLN A 218 1.63 26.76 -18.75
CA GLN A 218 0.72 26.70 -19.90
C GLN A 218 0.45 28.07 -20.51
N LEU A 219 0.34 29.14 -19.72
CA LEU A 219 0.14 30.50 -20.24
C LEU A 219 1.29 30.92 -21.19
N TYR A 220 2.54 30.55 -20.89
CA TYR A 220 3.65 30.78 -21.81
C TYR A 220 3.46 30.08 -23.17
N PHE A 221 2.94 28.85 -23.18
CA PHE A 221 2.65 28.12 -24.43
C PHE A 221 1.55 28.79 -25.26
N TYR A 222 0.55 29.39 -24.60
CA TYR A 222 -0.51 30.16 -25.26
C TYR A 222 -0.08 31.60 -25.61
N HIS A 223 1.21 31.91 -25.57
CA HIS A 223 1.78 33.23 -25.87
C HIS A 223 1.27 34.36 -24.95
N LEU A 224 0.68 34.02 -23.81
CA LEU A 224 0.26 34.95 -22.75
C LEU A 224 1.43 35.25 -21.80
N VAL A 225 2.51 35.76 -22.37
CA VAL A 225 3.80 35.93 -21.67
C VAL A 225 3.69 36.98 -20.56
N HIS A 226 2.97 38.07 -20.79
CA HIS A 226 2.81 39.13 -19.79
C HIS A 226 2.03 38.63 -18.57
N GLU A 227 0.91 37.95 -18.81
CA GLU A 227 0.06 37.35 -17.79
C GLU A 227 0.80 36.27 -17.02
N ALA A 228 1.62 35.47 -17.69
CA ALA A 228 2.44 34.44 -17.05
C ALA A 228 3.50 35.05 -16.11
N ILE A 229 4.15 36.14 -16.49
CA ILE A 229 5.12 36.85 -15.64
C ILE A 229 4.42 37.48 -14.43
N GLU A 230 3.28 38.13 -14.64
CA GLU A 230 2.46 38.73 -13.57
C GLU A 230 2.02 37.66 -12.56
N ALA A 231 1.50 36.53 -13.05
CA ALA A 231 1.08 35.40 -12.24
C ALA A 231 2.26 34.75 -11.49
N GLN A 232 3.44 34.62 -12.11
CA GLN A 232 4.64 34.11 -11.45
C GLN A 232 5.11 35.02 -10.32
N LYS A 233 5.05 36.34 -10.51
CA LYS A 233 5.37 37.31 -9.46
C LYS A 233 4.40 37.20 -8.29
N ARG A 234 3.10 37.19 -8.57
CA ARG A 234 2.05 36.98 -7.55
C ARG A 234 2.24 35.65 -6.80
N PHE A 235 2.59 34.59 -7.52
CA PHE A 235 2.88 33.29 -6.92
C PHE A 235 4.04 33.39 -5.92
N ASN A 236 5.16 34.01 -6.31
CA ASN A 236 6.33 34.16 -5.44
C ASN A 236 5.99 34.99 -4.19
N ASP A 237 5.26 36.10 -4.35
CA ASP A 237 4.85 36.96 -3.23
C ASP A 237 3.97 36.21 -2.22
N CYS A 238 2.97 35.44 -2.70
CA CYS A 238 2.12 34.62 -1.84
C CYS A 238 2.90 33.47 -1.19
N TRP A 239 3.81 32.84 -1.92
CA TRP A 239 4.64 31.74 -1.42
C TRP A 239 5.59 32.19 -0.31
N GLU A 240 6.29 33.32 -0.48
CA GLU A 240 7.18 33.87 0.55
C GLU A 240 6.43 34.23 1.84
N ARG A 241 5.19 34.71 1.70
CA ARG A 241 4.32 35.08 2.82
C ARG A 241 3.57 33.91 3.44
N HIS A 242 3.71 32.70 2.89
CA HIS A 242 2.94 31.51 3.29
C HIS A 242 1.41 31.75 3.21
N ASP A 243 0.98 32.56 2.24
CA ASP A 243 -0.43 32.95 2.03
C ASP A 243 -1.14 31.97 1.08
N MET A 244 -1.67 30.88 1.65
CA MET A 244 -2.38 29.84 0.88
C MET A 244 -3.71 30.31 0.30
N GLU A 245 -4.41 31.23 0.97
CA GLU A 245 -5.65 31.82 0.42
C GLU A 245 -5.33 32.68 -0.82
N GLY A 246 -4.25 33.48 -0.77
CA GLY A 246 -3.76 34.21 -1.93
C GLY A 246 -3.39 33.30 -3.10
N LEU A 247 -2.74 32.16 -2.84
CA LEU A 247 -2.43 31.15 -3.87
C LEU A 247 -3.69 30.50 -4.46
N LYS A 248 -4.73 30.29 -3.66
CA LYS A 248 -6.01 29.74 -4.12
C LYS A 248 -6.74 30.73 -5.03
N VAL A 249 -6.77 32.01 -4.67
CA VAL A 249 -7.28 33.08 -5.53
C VAL A 249 -6.50 33.14 -6.84
N LEU A 250 -5.16 33.12 -6.77
CA LEU A 250 -4.31 33.11 -7.97
C LEU A 250 -4.57 31.90 -8.86
N LEU A 251 -4.76 30.71 -8.28
CA LEU A 251 -5.08 29.49 -9.02
C LEU A 251 -6.36 29.67 -9.86
N ASP A 252 -7.39 30.28 -9.29
CA ASP A 252 -8.65 30.50 -10.00
C ASP A 252 -8.52 31.57 -11.09
N ASP A 253 -7.75 32.64 -10.84
CA ASP A 253 -7.43 33.66 -11.85
C ASP A 253 -6.72 33.05 -13.06
N VAL A 254 -5.65 32.25 -12.84
CA VAL A 254 -4.89 31.65 -13.95
C VAL A 254 -5.68 30.58 -14.69
N LYS A 255 -6.58 29.84 -14.01
CA LYS A 255 -7.52 28.93 -14.68
C LYS A 255 -8.45 29.70 -15.62
N GLN A 256 -8.98 30.85 -15.19
CA GLN A 256 -9.88 31.66 -16.01
C GLN A 256 -9.15 32.22 -17.24
N LEU A 257 -7.92 32.72 -17.07
CA LEU A 257 -7.08 33.20 -18.18
C LEU A 257 -6.82 32.09 -19.21
N LEU A 258 -6.38 30.91 -18.75
CA LEU A 258 -6.16 29.76 -19.61
C LEU A 258 -7.45 29.30 -20.32
N GLY A 259 -8.58 29.31 -19.60
CA GLY A 259 -9.90 28.97 -20.17
C GLY A 259 -10.34 29.92 -21.28
N ASN A 260 -10.06 31.22 -21.14
CA ASN A 260 -10.33 32.21 -22.19
C ASN A 260 -9.40 32.02 -23.40
N ALA A 261 -8.11 31.76 -23.16
CA ALA A 261 -7.13 31.49 -24.23
C ALA A 261 -7.54 30.29 -25.10
N ARG A 262 -7.96 29.19 -24.47
CA ARG A 262 -8.44 27.99 -25.16
C ARG A 262 -9.68 28.22 -26.02
N LYS A 263 -10.58 29.13 -25.60
CA LYS A 263 -11.78 29.49 -26.39
C LYS A 263 -11.45 30.40 -27.57
N GLY A 264 -10.40 31.21 -27.47
CA GLY A 264 -9.93 32.07 -28.56
C GLY A 264 -9.26 31.33 -29.72
N GLU A 265 -8.71 30.13 -29.47
CA GLU A 265 -8.07 29.28 -30.49
C GLU A 265 -9.04 28.37 -31.28
N ASN A 266 -10.36 28.39 -31.00
CA ASN A 266 -11.37 27.65 -31.77
C ASN A 266 -12.28 28.57 -32.64
N PRO A 267 -11.78 29.21 -33.72
CA PRO A 267 -12.64 29.97 -34.66
C PRO A 267 -13.40 29.11 -35.69
N ASP A 268 -13.11 27.82 -35.86
CA ASP A 268 -13.60 27.02 -37.01
C ASP A 268 -14.86 26.16 -36.76
N GLU A 269 -15.80 26.63 -35.93
CA GLU A 269 -17.18 26.09 -35.88
C GLU A 269 -18.25 27.17 -36.15
N GLN A 270 -17.87 28.26 -36.80
CA GLN A 270 -18.80 29.22 -37.39
C GLN A 270 -18.41 29.50 -38.84
N LEU A 271 -18.65 28.54 -39.73
CA LEU A 271 -18.89 28.74 -41.17
C LEU A 271 -19.61 27.52 -41.76
#